data_AF-A0A4Q3WA85-F1
#
_entry.id   AF-A0A4Q3WA85-F1
#
_cell.length_a   1.000
_cell.length_b   1.000
_cell.length_c   1.000
_cell.angle_alpha   90.00
_cell.angle_beta   90.00
_cell.angle_gamma   90.00
#
_symmetry.space_group_name_H-M   'P 1'
#
loop_
_entity.id
_entity.type
_entity.pdbx_description
1 polymer ?
#
loop_
_entity_poly.entity_id
_entity_poly.type
_entity_poly.pdbx_seq_one_letter_code
_entity_poly.pdbx_strand_id
1 'polypeptide(L)'
;MGYGLVAVTKRSITLVEMDVFKLPATMDGYEKLERIFNKVAELISTHRPHSFAIEAPFFGKNVQSMLKLGRAQGVAIAAAIQAGLPVTEYSPKKVKQSITGNGNACKEQVMKMMQRLLQFDEDPKFLDATDALAVAVCHHFQQSSPVAASAKMGGWKSFIADNPDRVLKRKAG
;
A
#
# COMPACT_ATOMS: atom_id res chain seq x y z
N MET A 1 9.59 -12.70 1.07
CA MET A 1 8.43 -11.78 1.17
C MET A 1 8.99 -10.41 1.46
N GLY A 2 8.78 -9.43 0.57
CA GLY A 2 9.13 -8.04 0.85
C GLY A 2 8.10 -7.37 1.74
N TYR A 3 8.54 -6.43 2.57
CA TYR A 3 7.66 -5.53 3.32
C TYR A 3 8.26 -4.13 3.36
N GLY A 4 7.38 -3.12 3.55
CA GLY A 4 7.77 -1.72 3.66
C GLY A 4 6.81 -0.96 4.56
N LEU A 5 7.36 -0.11 5.42
CA LEU A 5 6.66 0.76 6.35
C LEU A 5 6.99 2.20 6.02
N VAL A 6 5.94 3.02 5.94
CA VAL A 6 6.05 4.46 5.74
C VAL A 6 5.34 5.19 6.87
N ALA A 7 5.96 6.26 7.37
CA ALA A 7 5.31 7.20 8.27
C ALA A 7 4.80 8.39 7.46
N VAL A 8 3.55 8.76 7.70
CA VAL A 8 2.90 9.90 7.06
C VAL A 8 2.64 10.97 8.10
N THR A 9 3.25 12.14 7.91
CA THR A 9 3.00 13.32 8.74
C THR A 9 2.48 14.45 7.86
N LYS A 10 1.21 14.82 8.02
CA LYS A 10 0.49 15.77 7.15
C LYS A 10 0.49 15.32 5.68
N ARG A 11 1.41 15.88 4.88
CA ARG A 11 1.60 15.58 3.45
C ARG A 11 2.96 14.98 3.13
N SER A 12 3.81 14.81 4.14
CA SER A 12 5.14 14.22 3.99
C SER A 12 5.07 12.73 4.28
N ILE A 13 5.74 11.96 3.45
CA ILE A 13 5.92 10.52 3.58
C ILE A 13 7.41 10.24 3.81
N THR A 14 7.70 9.36 4.75
CA THR A 14 9.07 8.99 5.12
C THR A 14 9.17 7.48 5.24
N LEU A 15 10.30 6.91 4.79
CA LEU A 15 10.59 5.49 4.94
C LEU A 15 10.93 5.21 6.41
N VAL A 16 10.21 4.27 7.04
CA VAL A 16 10.48 3.81 8.40
C VAL A 16 11.36 2.57 8.37
N GLU A 17 10.95 1.58 7.57
CA GLU A 17 11.66 0.32 7.44
C GLU A 17 11.25 -0.33 6.11
N MET A 18 12.19 -1.01 5.46
CA MET A 18 11.88 -1.96 4.39
C MET A 18 12.88 -3.10 4.45
N ASP A 19 12.42 -4.33 4.24
CA ASP A 19 13.31 -5.48 4.14
C ASP A 19 12.64 -6.64 3.39
N VAL A 20 13.45 -7.64 3.06
CA VAL A 20 13.01 -8.91 2.50
C VAL A 20 13.13 -9.99 3.55
N PHE A 21 11.98 -10.46 4.04
CA PHE A 21 11.92 -11.64 4.87
C PHE A 21 12.19 -12.89 4.02
N LYS A 22 13.42 -13.41 4.11
CA LYS A 22 13.91 -14.58 3.39
C LYS A 22 13.54 -15.86 4.14
N LEU A 23 12.87 -16.77 3.46
CA LEU A 23 12.52 -18.10 3.96
C LEU A 23 13.30 -19.16 3.17
N PRO A 24 13.92 -20.16 3.83
CA PRO A 24 14.64 -21.22 3.13
C PRO A 24 13.75 -21.94 2.11
N ALA A 25 14.30 -22.21 0.91
CA ALA A 25 13.55 -22.91 -0.12
C ALA A 25 13.11 -24.32 0.31
N THR A 26 13.94 -24.99 1.12
CA THR A 26 13.74 -26.35 1.65
C THR A 26 12.71 -26.46 2.77
N MET A 27 12.30 -25.35 3.37
CA MET A 27 11.33 -25.33 4.47
C MET A 27 9.93 -25.73 3.97
N ASP A 28 9.18 -26.42 4.84
CA ASP A 28 7.82 -26.86 4.53
C ASP A 28 6.88 -25.69 4.20
N GLY A 29 5.88 -25.96 3.37
CA GLY A 29 4.94 -24.95 2.92
C GLY A 29 4.12 -24.33 4.05
N TYR A 30 3.70 -25.13 5.03
CA TYR A 30 2.90 -24.66 6.16
C TYR A 30 3.76 -23.94 7.20
N GLU A 31 4.98 -24.42 7.46
CA GLU A 31 5.95 -23.70 8.29
C GLU A 31 6.26 -22.30 7.74
N LYS A 32 6.39 -22.17 6.41
CA LYS A 32 6.56 -20.86 5.76
C LYS A 32 5.37 -19.93 6.02
N LEU A 33 4.15 -20.46 6.00
CA LEU A 33 2.95 -19.67 6.28
C LEU A 33 2.93 -19.19 7.73
N GLU A 34 3.21 -20.07 8.69
CA GLU A 34 3.33 -19.69 10.11
C GLU A 34 4.39 -18.58 10.30
N ARG A 35 5.57 -18.74 9.69
CA ARG A 35 6.64 -17.72 9.75
C ARG A 35 6.21 -16.37 9.17
N ILE A 36 5.44 -16.37 8.08
CA ILE A 36 4.89 -15.14 7.48
C ILE A 36 3.90 -14.49 8.46
N PHE A 37 2.98 -15.27 9.03
CA PHE A 37 2.03 -14.77 10.03
C PHE A 37 2.75 -14.08 11.19
N ASN A 38 3.69 -14.80 11.80
CA ASN A 38 4.43 -14.34 12.97
C ASN A 38 5.25 -13.09 12.65
N LYS A 39 5.89 -13.03 11.47
CA LYS A 39 6.64 -11.83 11.07
C LYS A 39 5.73 -10.61 10.87
N VAL A 40 4.56 -10.79 10.26
CA VAL A 40 3.60 -9.69 10.08
C VAL A 40 3.06 -9.23 11.44
N ALA A 41 2.70 -10.16 12.32
CA ALA A 41 2.25 -9.85 13.67
C ALA A 41 3.33 -9.10 14.49
N GLU A 42 4.60 -9.52 14.38
CA GLU A 42 5.76 -8.86 14.98
C GLU A 42 5.89 -7.41 14.49
N LEU A 43 5.87 -7.19 13.17
CA LEU A 43 5.94 -5.85 12.57
C LEU A 43 4.78 -4.97 13.04
N ILE A 44 3.56 -5.51 13.10
CA ILE A 44 2.38 -4.77 13.59
C ILE A 44 2.55 -4.40 15.07
N SER A 45 2.96 -5.35 15.91
CA SER A 45 3.15 -5.11 17.34
C SER A 45 4.24 -4.08 17.64
N THR A 46 5.31 -4.08 16.83
CA THR A 46 6.47 -3.21 16.97
C THR A 46 6.18 -1.79 16.50
N HIS A 47 5.61 -1.63 15.31
CA HIS A 47 5.43 -0.32 14.68
C HIS A 47 4.04 0.29 14.86
N ARG A 48 3.04 -0.51 15.26
CA ARG A 48 1.63 -0.10 15.41
C ARG A 48 1.11 0.73 14.22
N PRO A 49 1.15 0.19 12.99
CA PRO A 49 0.64 0.90 11.82
C PRO A 49 -0.86 1.20 11.95
N HIS A 50 -1.35 2.15 11.16
CA HIS A 50 -2.78 2.51 11.12
C HIS A 50 -3.57 1.71 10.09
N SER A 51 -2.90 1.18 9.07
CA SER A 51 -3.51 0.41 7.99
C SER A 51 -2.51 -0.59 7.42
N PHE A 52 -3.05 -1.61 6.75
CA PHE A 52 -2.28 -2.62 6.03
C PHE A 52 -2.68 -2.59 4.55
N ALA A 53 -1.70 -2.54 3.66
CA ALA A 53 -1.93 -2.53 2.23
C ALA A 53 -1.14 -3.66 1.55
N ILE A 54 -1.76 -4.31 0.56
CA ILE A 54 -1.15 -5.42 -0.15
C ILE A 54 -1.48 -5.35 -1.64
N GLU A 55 -0.59 -5.85 -2.50
CA GLU A 55 -0.85 -5.95 -3.93
C GLU A 55 -1.88 -7.07 -4.18
N ALA A 56 -2.90 -6.79 -4.99
CA ALA A 56 -3.85 -7.81 -5.41
C ALA A 56 -3.16 -8.84 -6.32
N PRO A 57 -3.46 -10.14 -6.19
CA PRO A 57 -2.87 -11.16 -7.04
C PRO A 57 -3.19 -10.89 -8.51
N PHE A 58 -2.16 -10.91 -9.37
CA PHE A 58 -2.33 -10.80 -10.82
C PHE A 58 -2.41 -12.19 -11.46
N PHE A 59 -3.29 -12.34 -12.46
CA PHE A 59 -3.52 -13.62 -13.14
C PHE A 59 -2.24 -14.07 -13.89
N GLY A 60 -1.52 -15.01 -13.30
CA GLY A 60 -0.32 -15.61 -13.88
C GLY A 60 -0.60 -16.85 -14.72
N LYS A 61 0.37 -17.26 -15.56
CA LYS A 61 0.28 -18.49 -16.38
C LYS A 61 0.33 -19.78 -15.55
N ASN A 62 0.83 -19.74 -14.31
CA ASN A 62 1.01 -20.93 -13.46
C ASN A 62 0.12 -20.88 -12.21
N VAL A 63 -0.91 -21.73 -12.21
CA VAL A 63 -1.92 -21.84 -11.13
C VAL A 63 -1.30 -22.26 -9.80
N GLN A 64 -0.27 -23.13 -9.79
CA GLN A 64 0.37 -23.61 -8.56
C GLN A 64 1.14 -22.49 -7.86
N SER A 65 1.87 -21.68 -8.63
CA SER A 65 2.57 -20.51 -8.07
C SER A 65 1.58 -19.47 -7.54
N MET A 66 0.48 -19.24 -8.27
CA MET A 66 -0.60 -18.37 -7.80
C MET A 66 -1.22 -18.86 -6.50
N LEU A 67 -1.50 -20.16 -6.36
CA LEU A 67 -2.07 -20.71 -5.14
C LEU A 67 -1.12 -20.56 -3.94
N LYS A 68 0.19 -20.77 -4.15
CA LYS A 68 1.22 -20.55 -3.11
C LYS A 68 1.29 -19.08 -2.68
N LEU A 69 1.27 -18.16 -3.65
CA LEU A 69 1.23 -16.72 -3.37
C LEU A 69 -0.03 -16.34 -2.60
N GLY A 70 -1.21 -16.78 -3.06
CA GLY A 70 -2.49 -16.48 -2.42
C GLY A 70 -2.57 -16.99 -0.97
N ARG A 71 -2.00 -18.17 -0.67
CA ARG A 71 -1.90 -18.67 0.71
C ARG A 71 -1.02 -17.76 1.58
N ALA A 72 0.14 -17.33 1.08
CA ALA A 72 1.02 -16.42 1.79
C ALA A 72 0.36 -15.06 2.06
N GLN A 73 -0.32 -14.49 1.05
CA GLN A 73 -1.06 -13.24 1.18
C GLN A 73 -2.22 -13.38 2.17
N GLY A 74 -3.00 -14.47 2.09
CA GLY A 74 -4.12 -14.71 3.00
C GLY A 74 -3.69 -14.77 4.46
N VAL A 75 -2.53 -15.36 4.74
CA VAL A 75 -1.98 -15.43 6.10
C VAL A 75 -1.46 -14.08 6.59
N ALA A 76 -0.82 -13.28 5.72
CA ALA A 76 -0.45 -11.91 6.06
C ALA A 76 -1.67 -11.01 6.34
N ILE A 77 -2.73 -11.15 5.53
CA ILE A 77 -4.02 -10.47 5.72
C ILE A 77 -4.67 -10.91 7.03
N ALA A 78 -4.65 -12.21 7.35
CA ALA A 78 -5.20 -12.72 8.60
C ALA A 78 -4.50 -12.11 9.83
N ALA A 79 -3.17 -11.99 9.81
CA ALA A 79 -2.41 -11.33 10.88
C ALA A 79 -2.81 -9.85 11.03
N ALA A 80 -2.97 -9.13 9.92
CA ALA A 80 -3.41 -7.73 9.94
C ALA A 80 -4.83 -7.56 10.50
N ILE A 81 -5.79 -8.37 10.05
CA ILE A 81 -7.18 -8.31 10.53
C ILE A 81 -7.28 -8.74 12.01
N GLN A 82 -6.51 -9.74 12.43
CA GLN A 82 -6.46 -10.16 13.84
C GLN A 82 -6.01 -9.01 14.75
N ALA A 83 -5.07 -8.17 14.29
CA ALA A 83 -4.63 -6.97 14.99
C ALA A 83 -5.58 -5.77 14.86
N GLY A 84 -6.73 -5.93 14.19
CA GLY A 84 -7.73 -4.88 14.00
C GLY A 84 -7.38 -3.85 12.93
N LEU A 85 -6.42 -4.13 12.04
CA LEU A 85 -6.02 -3.20 10.99
C LEU A 85 -6.98 -3.25 9.79
N PRO A 86 -7.37 -2.09 9.24
CA PRO A 86 -8.03 -2.05 7.95
C PRO A 86 -7.07 -2.52 6.85
N VAL A 87 -7.51 -3.50 6.07
CA VAL A 87 -6.77 -4.06 4.94
C VAL A 87 -7.26 -3.46 3.63
N THR A 88 -6.36 -3.10 2.72
CA THR A 88 -6.71 -2.63 1.37
C THR A 88 -5.83 -3.28 0.31
N GLU A 89 -6.46 -3.78 -0.74
CA GLU A 89 -5.77 -4.38 -1.88
C GLU A 89 -5.65 -3.39 -3.06
N TYR A 90 -4.52 -3.43 -3.75
CA TYR A 90 -4.30 -2.60 -4.95
C TYR A 90 -3.82 -3.44 -6.13
N SER A 91 -4.42 -3.25 -7.30
CA SER A 91 -3.93 -3.89 -8.52
C SER A 91 -2.55 -3.35 -8.93
N PRO A 92 -1.70 -4.16 -9.60
CA PRO A 92 -0.39 -3.71 -10.09
C PRO A 92 -0.49 -2.41 -10.92
N LYS A 93 -1.53 -2.32 -11.77
CA LYS A 93 -1.79 -1.14 -12.60
C LYS A 93 -2.11 0.10 -11.76
N LYS A 94 -2.85 -0.05 -10.66
CA LYS A 94 -3.20 1.04 -9.75
C LYS A 94 -1.98 1.52 -8.96
N VAL A 95 -1.10 0.62 -8.53
CA VAL A 95 0.17 0.97 -7.89
C VAL A 95 1.01 1.83 -8.83
N LYS A 96 1.25 1.34 -10.06
CA LYS A 96 1.99 2.07 -11.10
C LYS A 96 1.39 3.44 -11.40
N GLN A 97 0.07 3.51 -11.59
CA GLN A 97 -0.66 4.75 -11.85
C GLN A 97 -0.51 5.75 -10.70
N SER A 98 -0.56 5.29 -9.46
CA SER A 98 -0.50 6.17 -8.28
C SER A 98 0.88 6.81 -8.12
N ILE A 99 1.94 6.08 -8.45
CA ILE A 99 3.32 6.54 -8.25
C ILE A 99 3.82 7.36 -9.43
N THR A 100 3.53 6.91 -10.65
CA THR A 100 4.12 7.49 -11.88
C THR A 100 3.14 8.35 -12.69
N GLY A 101 1.85 8.30 -12.37
CA GLY A 101 0.79 8.87 -13.22
C GLY A 101 0.46 8.01 -14.46
N ASN A 102 1.10 6.85 -14.63
CA ASN A 102 0.87 5.94 -15.76
C ASN A 102 0.81 4.47 -15.31
N GLY A 103 -0.36 3.83 -15.43
CA GLY A 103 -0.57 2.43 -15.06
C GLY A 103 0.24 1.42 -15.89
N ASN A 104 0.78 1.82 -17.04
CA ASN A 104 1.62 0.99 -17.90
C ASN A 104 3.12 1.21 -17.68
N ALA A 105 3.52 1.99 -16.67
CA ALA A 105 4.93 2.26 -16.38
C ALA A 105 5.74 0.97 -16.15
N CYS A 106 7.02 1.00 -16.53
CA CYS A 106 7.97 -0.08 -16.27
C CYS A 106 8.44 -0.06 -14.80
N LYS A 107 9.04 -1.16 -14.33
CA LYS A 107 9.48 -1.27 -12.93
C LYS A 107 10.55 -0.22 -12.58
N GLU A 108 11.42 0.10 -13.54
CA GLU A 108 12.49 1.08 -13.40
C GLU A 108 11.94 2.49 -13.22
N GLN A 109 10.84 2.83 -13.89
CA GLN A 109 10.15 4.11 -13.71
C GLN A 109 9.54 4.22 -12.31
N VAL A 110 8.93 3.15 -11.81
CA VAL A 110 8.40 3.11 -10.44
C VAL A 110 9.53 3.29 -9.44
N MET A 111 10.62 2.53 -9.56
CA MET A 111 11.80 2.62 -8.68
C MET A 111 12.35 4.05 -8.61
N LYS A 112 12.62 4.68 -9.76
CA LYS A 112 13.16 6.05 -9.81
C LYS A 112 12.24 7.07 -9.13
N MET A 113 10.93 6.91 -9.27
CA MET A 113 9.96 7.77 -8.58
C MET A 113 9.96 7.53 -7.07
N MET A 114 10.04 6.27 -6.64
CA MET A 114 10.11 5.90 -5.23
C MET A 114 11.38 6.46 -4.56
N GLN A 115 12.54 6.36 -5.22
CA GLN A 115 13.79 6.94 -4.71
C GLN A 115 13.71 8.45 -4.54
N ARG A 116 13.08 9.16 -5.49
CA ARG A 116 12.86 10.61 -5.39
C ARG A 116 11.93 10.97 -4.22
N LEU A 117 10.92 10.15 -3.96
CA LEU A 117 9.93 10.40 -2.91
C LEU A 117 10.46 10.09 -1.51
N LEU A 118 11.24 9.02 -1.36
CA LEU A 118 11.62 8.45 -0.06
C LEU A 118 13.12 8.51 0.25
N GLN A 119 13.95 8.98 -0.69
CA GLN A 119 15.39 9.21 -0.51
C GLN A 119 16.16 7.96 -0.01
N PHE A 120 16.02 6.84 -0.70
CA PHE A 120 16.76 5.61 -0.41
C PHE A 120 17.61 5.17 -1.62
N ASP A 121 18.70 4.46 -1.36
CA ASP A 121 19.59 3.91 -2.39
C ASP A 121 19.09 2.57 -2.93
N GLU A 122 19.33 2.32 -4.22
CA GLU A 122 19.00 1.03 -4.82
C GLU A 122 19.92 -0.07 -4.30
N ASP A 123 19.33 -1.16 -3.80
CA ASP A 123 20.04 -2.40 -3.55
C ASP A 123 19.25 -3.55 -4.19
N PRO A 124 19.85 -4.35 -5.09
CA PRO A 124 19.20 -5.51 -5.70
C PRO A 124 18.61 -6.49 -4.67
N LYS A 125 19.11 -6.52 -3.44
CA LYS A 125 18.57 -7.38 -2.38
C LYS A 125 17.17 -6.96 -1.91
N PHE A 126 16.73 -5.74 -2.24
CA PHE A 126 15.48 -5.14 -1.78
C PHE A 126 14.40 -5.05 -2.84
N LEU A 127 14.54 -5.67 -4.02
CA LEU A 127 13.54 -5.56 -5.10
C LEU A 127 12.11 -5.90 -4.64
N ASP A 128 11.93 -7.00 -3.89
CA ASP A 128 10.63 -7.37 -3.32
C ASP A 128 10.15 -6.37 -2.27
N ALA A 129 11.06 -5.79 -1.49
CA ALA A 129 10.76 -4.79 -0.47
C ALA A 129 10.33 -3.45 -1.10
N THR A 130 10.95 -3.06 -2.22
CA THR A 130 10.54 -1.89 -3.00
C THR A 130 9.14 -2.06 -3.57
N ASP A 131 8.80 -3.25 -4.11
CA ASP A 131 7.45 -3.53 -4.59
C ASP A 131 6.42 -3.40 -3.44
N ALA A 132 6.74 -3.88 -2.23
CA ALA A 132 5.90 -3.69 -1.04
C ALA A 132 5.81 -2.20 -0.60
N LEU A 133 6.93 -1.48 -0.63
CA LEU A 133 6.98 -0.05 -0.31
C LEU A 133 6.14 0.78 -1.29
N ALA A 134 6.16 0.42 -2.58
CA ALA A 134 5.34 1.03 -3.61
C ALA A 134 3.83 0.86 -3.32
N VAL A 135 3.42 -0.29 -2.81
CA VAL A 135 2.03 -0.53 -2.36
C VAL A 135 1.67 0.39 -1.18
N ALA A 136 2.58 0.56 -0.20
CA ALA A 136 2.36 1.46 0.93
C ALA A 136 2.22 2.93 0.49
N VAL A 137 3.07 3.40 -0.42
CA VAL A 137 2.98 4.75 -1.01
C VAL A 137 1.68 4.91 -1.81
N CYS A 138 1.31 3.90 -2.61
CA CYS A 138 0.03 3.87 -3.33
C CYS A 138 -1.14 4.03 -2.36
N HIS A 139 -1.13 3.31 -1.23
CA HIS A 139 -2.16 3.42 -0.21
C HIS A 139 -2.28 4.85 0.33
N HIS A 140 -1.16 5.47 0.69
CA HIS A 140 -1.15 6.86 1.15
C HIS A 140 -1.77 7.82 0.11
N PHE A 141 -1.40 7.69 -1.16
CA PHE A 141 -1.93 8.56 -2.22
C PHE A 141 -3.44 8.35 -2.48
N GLN A 142 -3.94 7.13 -2.32
CA GLN A 142 -5.38 6.88 -2.44
C GLN A 142 -6.17 7.41 -1.24
N GLN A 143 -5.60 7.39 -0.03
CA GLN A 143 -6.25 7.98 1.16
C GLN A 143 -6.20 9.52 1.17
N SER A 144 -5.17 10.12 0.55
CA SER A 144 -4.97 11.57 0.54
C SER A 144 -5.54 12.29 -0.69
N SER A 145 -6.09 11.55 -1.67
CA SER A 145 -6.68 12.15 -2.87
C SER A 145 -7.90 13.01 -2.54
N PRO A 146 -7.94 14.31 -2.93
CA PRO A 146 -9.10 15.17 -2.74
C PRO A 146 -10.37 14.61 -3.39
N VAL A 147 -10.23 13.83 -4.47
CA VAL A 147 -11.34 13.16 -5.16
C VAL A 147 -11.93 12.03 -4.30
N ALA A 148 -11.09 11.29 -3.57
CA ALA A 148 -11.55 10.26 -2.63
C ALA A 148 -12.20 10.90 -1.38
N ALA A 149 -11.69 12.05 -0.93
CA ALA A 149 -12.31 12.84 0.12
C ALA A 149 -13.68 13.41 -0.32
N SER A 150 -13.80 13.91 -1.56
CA SER A 150 -15.07 14.36 -2.14
C SER A 150 -16.07 13.23 -2.38
N ALA A 151 -15.62 12.00 -2.65
CA ALA A 151 -16.52 10.85 -2.78
C ALA A 151 -17.11 10.41 -1.42
N LYS A 152 -16.39 10.65 -0.31
CA LYS A 152 -16.87 10.43 1.07
C LYS A 152 -17.74 11.58 1.60
N MET A 153 -17.52 12.81 1.13
CA MET A 153 -18.31 13.98 1.49
C MET A 153 -19.56 14.05 0.61
N GLY A 154 -20.65 13.45 1.10
CA GLY A 154 -21.89 13.27 0.35
C GLY A 154 -22.38 14.55 -0.33
N GLY A 155 -22.23 14.59 -1.66
CA GLY A 155 -22.88 15.55 -2.55
C GLY A 155 -22.51 17.03 -2.37
N TRP A 156 -22.66 17.78 -3.46
CA TRP A 156 -22.51 19.24 -3.53
C TRP A 156 -23.26 20.01 -2.41
N LYS A 157 -24.33 19.41 -1.86
CA LYS A 157 -25.08 19.96 -0.73
C LYS A 157 -24.31 19.96 0.60
N SER A 158 -23.54 18.91 0.95
CA SER A 158 -22.75 18.92 2.20
C SER A 158 -21.57 19.88 2.10
N PHE A 159 -20.93 19.94 0.93
CA PHE A 159 -19.83 20.87 0.67
C PHE A 159 -20.23 22.34 0.87
N ILE A 160 -21.44 22.72 0.43
CA ILE A 160 -21.99 24.06 0.65
C ILE A 160 -22.32 24.31 2.13
N ALA A 161 -22.84 23.30 2.85
CA ALA A 161 -23.15 23.42 4.27
C ALA A 161 -21.90 23.64 5.12
N ASP A 162 -20.79 22.98 4.78
CA ASP A 162 -19.52 23.08 5.50
C ASP A 162 -18.70 24.33 5.10
N ASN A 163 -19.04 25.00 4.00
CA ASN A 163 -18.32 26.18 3.49
C ASN A 163 -19.29 27.31 3.08
N PRO A 164 -20.07 27.87 4.04
CA PRO A 164 -21.11 28.86 3.75
C PRO A 164 -20.57 30.20 3.26
N ASP A 165 -19.31 30.52 3.56
CA ASP A 165 -18.56 31.70 3.13
C ASP A 165 -18.23 31.68 1.63
N ARG A 166 -18.24 30.51 0.98
CA ARG A 166 -17.89 30.35 -0.43
C ARG A 166 -19.09 30.45 -1.38
N VAL A 167 -20.30 30.64 -0.85
CA VAL A 167 -21.50 30.83 -1.65
C VAL A 167 -21.64 32.31 -1.99
N LEU A 168 -21.30 32.67 -3.23
CA LEU A 168 -21.53 34.03 -3.74
C LEU A 168 -23.03 34.33 -3.75
N LYS A 169 -23.49 35.19 -2.84
CA LYS A 169 -24.83 35.78 -2.91
C LYS A 169 -24.90 36.62 -4.18
N ARG A 170 -25.63 36.13 -5.16
CA ARG A 170 -25.97 36.89 -6.37
C ARG A 170 -26.69 38.16 -5.92
N LYS A 171 -26.07 39.34 -6.11
CA LYS A 171 -26.73 40.63 -5.91
C LYS A 171 -27.92 40.69 -6.86
N ALA A 172 -29.13 40.77 -6.33
CA ALA A 172 -30.30 41.17 -7.10
C ALA A 172 -30.10 42.63 -7.51
N GLY A 173 -30.43 42.93 -8.77
CA GLY A 173 -30.21 44.22 -9.42
C GLY A 173 -30.97 45.38 -8.79
#